data_AF-G9KD52-F1
#
_entry.id   AF-G9KD52-F1
#
_cell.length_a   1.000
_cell.length_b   1.000
_cell.length_c   1.000
_cell.angle_alpha   90.00
_cell.angle_beta   90.00
_cell.angle_gamma   90.00
#
_symmetry.space_group_name_H-M   'P 1'
#
loop_
_entity.id
_entity.type
_entity.pdbx_description
1 polymer ?
#
loop_
_entity_poly.entity_id
_entity_poly.type
_entity_poly.pdbx_seq_one_letter_code
_entity_poly.pdbx_strand_id
1 'polypeptide(L)'
;VKGEEEVFLIGKNFLKGTKVIFQENVSDENSWKSEAEIDMELFHQNHLIVKVPPYHDQHITLPVSVGIYVVTNAGRSHDVQPFTYTPDP
;
A
#
# COMPACT_ATOMS: atom_id res chain seq x y z
N VAL A 1 -2.93 -8.42 10.96
CA VAL A 1 -3.89 -7.36 10.49
C VAL A 1 -3.55 -5.93 10.90
N LYS A 2 -2.76 -5.74 11.95
CA LYS A 2 -2.52 -4.42 12.57
C LYS A 2 -1.72 -3.44 11.72
N GLY A 3 -0.96 -3.92 10.74
CA GLY A 3 -0.05 -3.06 9.97
C GLY A 3 1.18 -2.70 10.81
N GLU A 4 1.76 -1.54 10.51
CA GLU A 4 3.03 -1.01 11.05
C GLU A 4 4.29 -1.73 10.56
N GLU A 5 4.17 -2.88 9.89
CA GLU A 5 5.32 -3.52 9.26
C GLU A 5 5.86 -2.66 8.11
N GLU A 6 7.19 -2.66 7.95
CA GLU A 6 7.83 -1.97 6.84
C GLU A 6 7.82 -2.82 5.57
N VAL A 7 7.48 -2.19 4.46
CA VAL A 7 7.53 -2.79 3.11
C VAL A 7 8.45 -1.96 2.23
N PHE A 8 9.40 -2.65 1.61
CA PHE A 8 10.26 -2.09 0.56
C PHE A 8 9.60 -2.24 -0.81
N LEU A 9 9.38 -1.11 -1.48
CA LEU A 9 8.86 -1.04 -2.84
C LEU A 9 9.99 -0.66 -3.78
N ILE A 10 10.37 -1.57 -4.69
CA ILE A 10 11.40 -1.31 -5.70
C ILE A 10 10.74 -0.85 -7.00
N GLY A 11 11.23 0.27 -7.56
CA GLY A 11 10.64 0.87 -8.74
C GLY A 11 11.56 1.91 -9.39
N LYS A 12 10.98 2.83 -10.16
CA LYS A 12 11.68 3.95 -10.79
C LYS A 12 10.77 5.17 -10.82
N ASN A 13 11.37 6.36 -10.85
CA ASN A 13 10.69 7.64 -10.98
C ASN A 13 9.72 7.98 -9.84
N PHE A 14 10.00 7.54 -8.61
CA PHE A 14 9.28 8.07 -7.46
C PHE A 14 9.65 9.54 -7.23
N LEU A 15 8.64 10.39 -7.14
CA LEU A 15 8.80 11.85 -6.97
C LEU A 15 8.19 12.29 -5.63
N LYS A 16 8.58 13.46 -5.14
CA LYS A 16 7.91 14.05 -3.97
C LYS A 16 6.41 14.19 -4.25
N GLY A 17 5.57 13.82 -3.27
CA GLY A 17 4.12 13.72 -3.44
C GLY A 17 3.64 12.37 -3.98
N THR A 18 4.55 11.41 -4.21
CA THR A 18 4.17 10.01 -4.42
C THR A 18 3.41 9.49 -3.21
N LYS A 19 2.36 8.72 -3.46
CA LYS A 19 1.56 8.02 -2.46
C LYS A 19 1.55 6.53 -2.76
N VAL A 20 1.44 5.71 -1.73
CA VAL A 20 1.25 4.27 -1.85
C VAL A 20 -0.09 3.92 -1.25
N ILE A 21 -0.96 3.28 -2.05
CA ILE A 21 -2.34 3.00 -1.67
C ILE A 21 -2.56 1.49 -1.63
N PHE A 22 -3.17 1.04 -0.54
CA PHE A 22 -3.70 -0.31 -0.35
C PHE A 22 -5.20 -0.25 -0.62
N GLN A 23 -5.73 -1.17 -1.44
CA GLN A 23 -7.15 -1.20 -1.81
C GLN A 23 -7.68 -2.63 -1.91
N GLU A 24 -8.84 -2.91 -1.31
CA GLU A 24 -9.40 -4.27 -1.29
C GLU A 24 -9.83 -4.77 -2.68
N ASN A 25 -10.56 -3.94 -3.43
CA ASN A 25 -10.96 -4.26 -4.79
C ASN A 25 -10.57 -3.12 -5.74
N VAL A 26 -9.46 -3.30 -6.46
CA VAL A 26 -8.94 -2.29 -7.40
C VAL A 26 -9.84 -1.97 -8.59
N SER A 27 -10.90 -2.76 -8.80
CA SER A 27 -11.94 -2.51 -9.82
C SER A 27 -13.17 -1.78 -9.25
N ASP A 28 -13.26 -1.63 -7.93
CA ASP A 28 -14.33 -0.92 -7.25
C ASP A 28 -13.77 0.30 -6.50
N GLU A 29 -14.01 1.49 -7.02
CA GLU A 29 -13.54 2.75 -6.45
C GLU A 29 -14.10 3.04 -5.05
N ASN A 30 -15.21 2.41 -4.67
CA ASN A 30 -15.83 2.55 -3.34
C ASN A 30 -15.32 1.54 -2.32
N SER A 31 -14.50 0.57 -2.74
CA SER A 31 -13.90 -0.38 -1.82
C SER A 31 -12.92 0.31 -0.86
N TRP A 32 -12.64 -0.36 0.26
CA TRP A 32 -11.72 0.15 1.25
C TRP A 32 -10.37 0.52 0.63
N LYS A 33 -9.86 1.70 1.01
CA LYS A 33 -8.55 2.22 0.63
C LYS A 33 -7.83 2.78 1.85
N SER A 34 -6.51 2.62 1.89
CA SER A 34 -5.68 3.29 2.88
C SER A 34 -4.34 3.70 2.28
N GLU A 35 -3.88 4.90 2.65
CA GLU A 35 -2.57 5.43 2.25
C GLU A 35 -1.52 4.96 3.25
N ALA A 36 -0.46 4.33 2.75
CA ALA A 36 0.68 3.92 3.55
C ALA A 36 1.58 5.12 3.87
N GLU A 37 2.12 5.16 5.09
CA GLU A 37 3.07 6.20 5.49
C GLU A 37 4.42 5.91 4.80
N ILE A 38 4.92 6.84 4.01
CA ILE A 38 6.25 6.76 3.40
C ILE A 38 7.28 7.31 4.37
N ASP A 39 8.35 6.54 4.61
CA ASP A 39 9.53 7.07 5.30
C ASP A 39 10.23 8.08 4.38
N MET A 40 10.07 9.36 4.71
CA MET A 40 10.61 10.47 3.92
C MET A 40 12.13 10.65 4.10
N GLU A 41 12.72 10.12 5.17
CA GLU A 41 14.17 10.16 5.39
C GLU A 41 14.87 9.12 4.49
N LEU A 42 14.19 8.01 4.22
CA LEU A 42 14.68 6.93 3.37
C LEU A 42 14.08 6.98 1.94
N PHE A 43 13.46 8.10 1.56
CA PHE A 43 12.87 8.27 0.23
C PHE A 43 13.94 8.27 -0.87
N HIS A 44 13.74 7.43 -1.90
CA HIS A 44 14.59 7.41 -3.09
C HIS A 44 13.78 7.32 -4.38
N GLN A 45 14.32 7.82 -5.49
CA GLN A 45 13.61 7.78 -6.79
C GLN A 45 13.41 6.36 -7.34
N ASN A 46 14.16 5.39 -6.83
CA ASN A 46 14.12 3.99 -7.27
C ASN A 46 13.59 3.02 -6.21
N HIS A 47 13.30 3.49 -4.99
CA HIS A 47 12.66 2.67 -3.98
C HIS A 47 11.93 3.53 -2.94
N LEU A 48 10.88 2.97 -2.37
CA LEU A 48 10.19 3.54 -1.21
C LEU A 48 10.24 2.54 -0.06
N ILE A 49 10.26 3.06 1.16
CA ILE A 49 9.98 2.30 2.37
C ILE A 49 8.68 2.86 2.92
N VAL A 50 7.72 1.98 3.17
CA VAL A 50 6.41 2.38 3.69
C VAL A 50 6.02 1.53 4.88
N LYS A 51 5.28 2.13 5.82
CA LYS A 51 4.58 1.38 6.86
C LYS A 51 3.23 0.91 6.33
N VAL A 52 2.97 -0.38 6.47
CA VAL A 52 1.68 -0.98 6.09
C VAL A 52 0.57 -0.37 6.95
N PRO A 53 -0.49 0.18 6.36
CA PRO A 53 -1.60 0.71 7.14
C PRO A 53 -2.39 -0.43 7.82
N PRO A 54 -3.07 -0.19 8.94
CA PRO A 54 -3.99 -1.18 9.51
C PRO A 54 -5.11 -1.51 8.53
N TYR A 55 -5.46 -2.79 8.42
CA TYR A 55 -6.67 -3.17 7.69
C TYR A 55 -7.93 -2.71 8.43
N HIS A 56 -9.01 -2.37 7.72
CA HIS A 56 -10.19 -1.80 8.39
C HIS A 56 -10.91 -2.78 9.31
N ASP A 57 -10.91 -4.07 8.99
CA ASP A 57 -11.44 -5.12 9.86
C ASP A 57 -10.31 -5.87 10.57
N GLN A 58 -10.09 -5.50 11.83
CA GLN A 58 -9.06 -6.13 12.68
C GLN A 58 -9.45 -7.53 13.17
N HIS A 59 -10.64 -8.04 12.84
CA HIS A 59 -11.15 -9.34 13.32
C HIS A 59 -11.34 -10.37 12.21
N ILE A 60 -10.70 -10.19 11.05
CA ILE A 60 -10.76 -11.19 9.98
C ILE A 60 -10.31 -12.57 10.50
N THR A 61 -11.05 -13.60 10.10
CA THR A 61 -10.76 -15.00 10.46
C THR A 61 -10.08 -15.76 9.33
N LEU A 62 -10.03 -15.17 8.13
CA LEU A 62 -9.38 -15.69 6.94
C LEU A 62 -8.50 -14.60 6.32
N PRO A 63 -7.43 -14.97 5.58
CA PRO A 63 -6.61 -13.99 4.88
C PRO A 63 -7.41 -13.15 3.88
N VAL A 64 -7.14 -11.85 3.84
CA VAL A 64 -7.76 -10.92 2.88
C VAL A 64 -6.69 -10.39 1.93
N SER A 65 -6.90 -10.61 0.63
CA SER A 65 -6.05 -10.06 -0.42
C SER A 65 -6.50 -8.65 -0.81
N VAL A 66 -5.53 -7.75 -0.95
CA VAL A 66 -5.69 -6.37 -1.41
C VAL A 66 -4.67 -6.07 -2.49
N GLY A 67 -4.87 -5.01 -3.27
CA GLY A 67 -3.90 -4.47 -4.21
C GLY A 67 -3.13 -3.29 -3.63
N ILE A 68 -1.84 -3.21 -3.92
CA ILE A 68 -0.98 -2.06 -3.68
C ILE A 68 -0.70 -1.38 -5.01
N TYR A 69 -0.83 -0.06 -5.06
CA TYR A 69 -0.40 0.73 -6.21
C TYR A 69 0.15 2.08 -5.79
N VAL A 70 0.88 2.71 -6.71
CA VAL A 70 1.52 4.00 -6.49
C VAL A 70 0.72 5.08 -7.19
N VAL A 71 0.51 6.21 -6.54
CA VAL A 71 -0.10 7.41 -7.16
C VAL A 71 0.92 8.52 -7.16
N THR A 72 1.10 9.15 -8.31
CA THR A 72 1.96 10.32 -8.50
C THR A 72 1.13 11.47 -9.07
N ASN A 73 1.76 12.63 -9.28
CA ASN A 73 1.13 13.75 -10.00
C ASN A 73 0.73 13.40 -11.44
N ALA A 74 1.32 12.36 -12.04
CA ALA A 74 0.94 11.86 -13.37
C ALA A 74 -0.25 10.87 -13.31
N GLY A 75 -0.75 10.56 -12.13
CA GLY A 75 -1.82 9.59 -11.89
C GLY A 75 -1.35 8.31 -11.22
N ARG A 76 -2.25 7.33 -11.20
CA ARG A 76 -2.05 5.99 -10.63
C ARG A 76 -1.17 5.13 -11.54
N SER A 77 -0.30 4.31 -10.94
CA SER A 77 0.47 3.28 -11.63
C SER A 77 -0.45 2.24 -12.25
N HIS A 78 -0.14 1.79 -13.46
CA HIS A 78 -0.85 0.68 -14.10
C HIS A 78 -0.61 -0.64 -13.38
N ASP A 79 0.57 -0.79 -12.79
CA ASP A 79 0.92 -2.00 -12.05
C ASP A 79 0.29 -1.98 -10.65
N VAL A 80 -0.33 -3.10 -10.30
CA VAL A 80 -0.98 -3.36 -9.01
C VAL A 80 -0.33 -4.61 -8.44
N GLN A 81 0.32 -4.46 -7.29
CA GLN A 81 1.01 -5.54 -6.61
C GLN A 81 0.09 -6.18 -5.57
N PRO A 82 -0.06 -7.51 -5.53
CA PRO A 82 -0.90 -8.16 -4.52
C PRO A 82 -0.27 -8.06 -3.13
N PHE A 83 -1.09 -7.86 -2.12
CA PHE A 83 -0.73 -7.92 -0.70
C PHE A 83 -1.80 -8.66 0.07
N THR A 84 -1.45 -9.31 1.18
CA THR A 84 -2.40 -10.09 1.97
C THR A 84 -2.29 -9.73 3.45
N TYR A 85 -3.40 -9.31 4.04
CA TYR A 85 -3.54 -9.24 5.48
C TYR A 85 -3.92 -10.61 6.02
N THR A 86 -3.15 -11.12 6.98
CA THR A 86 -3.46 -12.36 7.69
C THR A 86 -4.07 -12.07 9.06
N PRO A 87 -5.00 -12.93 9.54
CA PRO A 87 -5.49 -12.89 10.92
C PRO A 87 -4.35 -12.84 11.92
N ASP A 88 -4.55 -12.11 13.02
CA ASP A 88 -3.63 -12.21 14.15
C ASP A 88 -3.73 -13.62 14.77
N PRO A 89 -2.65 -14.16 15.37
CA PRO A 89 -2.65 -15.46 16.03
C PRO A 89 -3.63 -15.57 17.22
#